data_AF-A0A1F9DVQ1-F1
#
_entry.id   AF-A0A1F9DVQ1-F1
#
_cell.length_a   1.000
_cell.length_b   1.000
_cell.length_c   1.000
_cell.angle_alpha   90.00
_cell.angle_beta   90.00
_cell.angle_gamma   90.00
#
_symmetry.space_group_name_H-M   'P 1'
#
loop_
_entity.id
_entity.type
_entity.pdbx_description
1 polymer ?
#
loop_
_entity_poly.entity_id
_entity_poly.type
_entity_poly.pdbx_seq_one_letter_code
_entity_poly.pdbx_strand_id
1 'polypeptide(L)'
;MPNRKISLNQEVLRARMAYIEDSLSSLERFKGISYEQFHSNSDHFRIAFYDLHRALEAVLDIGSHILSRIPGARPSSYKDIPRLLEKHKMIPPDFAVNQLTKMAGYRNRMVPFYGEITENDIYNIIQQELQDLHTFCTYVDKILREPSKYNLSAE
;
A
#
# COMPACT_ATOMS: atom_id res chain seq x y z
N MET A 1 -14.95 26.75 -17.74
CA MET A 1 -14.46 26.95 -16.35
C MET A 1 -12.98 26.63 -16.32
N PRO A 2 -12.12 27.42 -15.68
CA PRO A 2 -10.69 27.13 -15.66
C PRO A 2 -10.49 25.80 -14.94
N ASN A 3 -9.83 24.87 -15.63
CA ASN A 3 -9.56 23.52 -15.19
C ASN A 3 -8.59 23.60 -14.00
N ARG A 4 -9.11 23.75 -12.77
CA ARG A 4 -8.30 23.82 -11.56
C ARG A 4 -7.64 22.45 -11.38
N LYS A 5 -6.38 22.35 -11.82
CA LYS A 5 -5.56 21.17 -11.66
C LYS A 5 -5.44 20.90 -10.15
N ILE A 6 -6.13 19.88 -9.65
CA ILE A 6 -6.04 19.48 -8.25
C ILE A 6 -4.64 18.92 -8.07
N SER A 7 -3.87 19.52 -7.18
CA SER A 7 -2.49 19.12 -6.97
C SER A 7 -2.41 17.93 -6.00
N LEU A 8 -1.29 17.21 -6.04
CA LEU A 8 -0.92 16.27 -5.01
C LEU A 8 -0.56 17.05 -3.74
N ASN A 9 -1.39 16.94 -2.71
CA ASN A 9 -0.99 17.36 -1.37
C ASN A 9 0.15 16.44 -0.88
N GLN A 10 1.35 16.99 -0.76
CA GLN A 10 2.55 16.24 -0.41
C GLN A 10 2.55 15.83 1.06
N GLU A 11 2.11 16.71 1.96
CA GLU A 11 2.04 16.43 3.40
C GLU A 11 1.20 15.18 3.68
N VAL A 12 0.04 15.11 3.02
CA VAL A 12 -0.91 14.02 3.13
C VAL A 12 -0.36 12.70 2.57
N LEU A 13 0.50 12.75 1.55
CA LEU A 13 1.18 11.57 1.01
C LEU A 13 2.35 11.13 1.89
N ARG A 14 3.17 12.07 2.36
CA ARG A 14 4.30 11.81 3.25
C ARG A 14 3.84 11.25 4.59
N ALA A 15 2.76 11.77 5.16
CA ALA A 15 2.18 11.23 6.39
C ALA A 15 1.76 9.77 6.21
N ARG A 16 1.19 9.40 5.05
CA ARG A 16 0.82 8.01 4.76
C ARG A 16 2.03 7.11 4.52
N MET A 17 3.05 7.60 3.82
CA MET A 17 4.31 6.87 3.68
C MET A 17 4.96 6.62 5.04
N ALA A 18 4.92 7.59 5.96
CA ALA A 18 5.39 7.41 7.33
C ALA A 18 4.62 6.31 8.09
N TYR A 19 3.30 6.20 7.90
CA TYR A 19 2.54 5.06 8.45
C TYR A 19 2.97 3.71 7.86
N ILE A 20 3.30 3.65 6.58
CA ILE A 20 3.83 2.42 5.95
C ILE A 20 5.20 2.07 6.55
N GLU A 21 6.09 3.05 6.69
CA GLU A 21 7.43 2.89 7.25
C GLU A 21 7.40 2.45 8.73
N ASP A 22 6.56 3.06 9.55
CA ASP A 22 6.36 2.68 10.95
C ASP A 22 5.82 1.25 11.08
N SER A 23 4.79 0.91 10.29
CA SER A 23 4.27 -0.46 10.23
C SER A 23 5.35 -1.46 9.78
N LEU A 24 6.16 -1.11 8.78
CA LEU A 24 7.25 -1.97 8.30
C LEU A 24 8.29 -2.21 9.39
N SER A 25 8.73 -1.17 10.09
CA SER A 25 9.67 -1.29 11.19
C SER A 25 9.16 -2.21 12.30
N SER A 26 7.86 -2.15 12.60
CA SER A 26 7.22 -3.08 13.54
C SER A 26 7.22 -4.53 13.01
N LEU A 27 6.83 -4.74 11.75
CA LEU A 27 6.75 -6.07 11.12
C LEU A 27 8.12 -6.72 10.92
N GLU A 28 9.17 -5.94 10.68
CA GLU A 28 10.55 -6.42 10.53
C GLU A 28 11.06 -7.14 11.77
N ARG A 29 10.53 -6.84 12.96
CA ARG A 29 10.86 -7.57 14.21
C ARG A 29 10.51 -9.06 14.14
N PHE A 30 9.57 -9.42 13.28
CA PHE A 30 9.13 -10.80 13.06
C PHE A 30 9.79 -11.43 11.83
N LYS A 31 10.60 -10.69 11.07
CA LYS A 31 11.31 -11.22 9.91
C LYS A 31 12.41 -12.19 10.34
N GLY A 32 12.46 -13.37 9.75
CA GLY A 32 13.53 -14.36 9.99
C GLY A 32 13.39 -15.18 11.28
N ILE A 33 12.42 -14.89 12.15
CA ILE A 33 12.08 -15.80 13.27
C ILE A 33 11.30 -17.00 12.74
N SER A 34 11.34 -18.14 13.44
CA SER A 34 10.59 -19.33 13.03
C SER A 34 9.09 -19.16 13.26
N TYR A 35 8.28 -20.00 12.60
CA TYR A 35 6.83 -20.00 12.82
C TYR A 35 6.48 -20.31 14.28
N GLU A 36 7.19 -21.25 14.91
CA GLU A 36 6.98 -21.61 16.31
C GLU A 36 7.29 -20.43 17.25
N GLN A 37 8.32 -19.64 16.96
CA GLN A 37 8.63 -18.43 17.72
C GLN A 37 7.56 -17.36 17.53
N PHE A 38 7.08 -17.17 16.30
CA PHE A 38 5.99 -16.25 16.02
C PHE A 38 4.71 -16.67 16.78
N HIS A 39 4.37 -17.96 16.72
CA HIS A 39 3.19 -18.56 17.35
C HIS A 39 3.24 -18.60 18.88
N SER A 40 4.43 -18.65 19.46
CA SER A 40 4.61 -18.73 20.91
C SER A 40 3.99 -17.58 21.71
N ASN A 41 3.67 -16.46 21.06
CA ASN A 41 3.03 -15.31 21.67
C ASN A 41 1.89 -14.77 20.79
N SER A 42 0.66 -14.83 21.31
CA SER A 42 -0.53 -14.34 20.61
C SER A 42 -0.47 -12.86 20.23
N ASP A 43 0.34 -12.06 20.92
CA ASP A 43 0.49 -10.64 20.60
C ASP A 43 1.27 -10.43 19.29
N HIS A 44 2.15 -11.36 18.89
CA HIS A 44 2.86 -11.26 17.60
C HIS A 44 1.88 -11.20 16.43
N PHE A 45 0.92 -12.13 16.41
CA PHE A 45 -0.14 -12.13 15.40
C PHE A 45 -0.96 -10.85 15.44
N ARG A 46 -1.38 -10.39 16.62
CA ARG A 46 -2.23 -9.19 16.77
C ARG A 46 -1.53 -7.92 16.29
N ILE A 47 -0.27 -7.74 16.70
CA ILE A 47 0.58 -6.62 16.27
C ILE A 47 0.76 -6.69 14.76
N ALA A 48 1.18 -7.84 14.24
CA ALA A 48 1.42 -8.01 12.81
C ALA A 48 0.17 -7.80 11.96
N PHE A 49 -0.98 -8.31 12.39
CA PHE A 49 -2.25 -8.11 11.71
C PHE A 49 -2.60 -6.62 11.63
N TYR A 50 -2.49 -5.90 12.75
CA TYR A 50 -2.76 -4.47 12.80
C TYR A 50 -1.81 -3.66 11.93
N ASP A 51 -0.49 -3.90 12.05
CA ASP A 51 0.52 -3.14 11.31
C ASP A 51 0.44 -3.41 9.81
N LEU A 52 0.23 -4.65 9.40
CA LEU A 52 0.01 -5.00 7.99
C LEU A 52 -1.28 -4.35 7.47
N HIS A 53 -2.37 -4.41 8.23
CA HIS A 53 -3.62 -3.74 7.85
C HIS A 53 -3.41 -2.23 7.63
N ARG A 54 -2.76 -1.55 8.58
CA ARG A 54 -2.46 -0.12 8.51
C ARG A 54 -1.57 0.24 7.31
N ALA A 55 -0.54 -0.57 7.02
CA ALA A 55 0.33 -0.35 5.88
C ALA A 55 -0.43 -0.50 4.55
N LEU A 56 -1.22 -1.56 4.40
CA LEU A 56 -2.00 -1.79 3.19
C LEU A 56 -3.09 -0.74 3.00
N GLU A 57 -3.69 -0.25 4.08
CA GLU A 57 -4.61 0.90 4.03
C GLU A 57 -3.92 2.12 3.44
N ALA A 58 -2.77 2.49 4.00
CA ALA A 58 -2.01 3.66 3.56
C ALA A 58 -1.59 3.55 2.08
N VAL A 59 -1.20 2.37 1.61
CA VAL A 59 -0.90 2.09 0.19
C VAL A 59 -2.10 2.44 -0.71
N LEU A 60 -3.29 1.93 -0.37
CA LEU A 60 -4.49 2.12 -1.18
C LEU A 60 -5.02 3.54 -1.10
N ASP A 61 -4.92 4.16 0.06
CA ASP A 61 -5.24 5.57 0.23
C ASP A 61 -4.33 6.48 -0.61
N ILE A 62 -3.01 6.20 -0.64
CA ILE A 62 -2.07 6.92 -1.49
C ILE A 62 -2.46 6.76 -2.96
N GLY A 63 -2.73 5.53 -3.40
CA GLY A 63 -3.17 5.26 -4.78
C GLY A 63 -4.46 6.00 -5.13
N SER A 64 -5.45 5.97 -4.24
CA SER A 64 -6.73 6.68 -4.39
C SER A 64 -6.52 8.20 -4.45
N HIS A 65 -5.68 8.75 -3.57
CA HIS A 65 -5.33 10.16 -3.55
C HIS A 65 -4.74 10.57 -4.88
N ILE A 66 -3.67 9.90 -5.36
CA ILE A 66 -3.01 10.22 -6.62
C ILE A 66 -4.01 10.17 -7.79
N LEU A 67 -4.78 9.08 -7.90
CA LEU A 67 -5.74 8.88 -8.97
C LEU A 67 -6.87 9.91 -8.98
N SER A 68 -7.27 10.42 -7.80
CA SER A 68 -8.30 11.46 -7.70
C SER A 68 -7.91 12.80 -8.36
N ARG A 69 -6.62 13.01 -8.65
CA ARG A 69 -6.11 14.23 -9.32
C ARG A 69 -6.13 14.09 -10.84
N ILE A 70 -6.40 12.89 -11.36
CA ILE A 70 -6.43 12.63 -12.80
C ILE A 70 -7.90 12.57 -13.25
N PRO A 71 -8.32 13.43 -14.19
CA PRO A 71 -9.68 13.39 -14.73
C PRO A 71 -10.05 12.00 -15.27
N GLY A 72 -11.16 11.44 -14.79
CA GLY A 72 -11.66 10.14 -15.23
C GLY A 72 -10.91 8.92 -14.68
N ALA A 73 -9.94 9.08 -13.77
CA ALA A 73 -9.18 7.97 -13.20
C ALA A 73 -9.59 7.61 -11.76
N ARG A 74 -10.70 8.15 -11.25
CA ARG A 74 -11.15 7.87 -9.88
C ARG A 74 -11.51 6.37 -9.73
N PRO A 75 -10.89 5.64 -8.80
CA PRO A 75 -11.22 4.23 -8.58
C PRO A 75 -12.65 4.08 -8.03
N SER A 76 -13.36 3.04 -8.47
CA SER A 76 -14.68 2.70 -7.91
C SER A 76 -14.56 1.81 -6.66
N SER A 77 -13.46 1.07 -6.56
CA SER A 77 -13.06 0.30 -5.39
C SER A 77 -11.54 0.24 -5.27
N TYR A 78 -11.03 -0.20 -4.12
CA TYR A 78 -9.59 -0.42 -3.95
C TYR A 78 -8.99 -1.43 -4.94
N LYS A 79 -9.81 -2.37 -5.46
CA LYS A 79 -9.35 -3.33 -6.47
C LYS A 79 -9.04 -2.69 -7.83
N ASP A 80 -9.56 -1.49 -8.09
CA ASP A 80 -9.27 -0.76 -9.34
C ASP A 80 -7.92 -0.04 -9.31
N ILE A 81 -7.41 0.26 -8.12
CA ILE A 81 -6.21 1.09 -7.93
C ILE A 81 -5.00 0.53 -8.68
N PRO A 82 -4.64 -0.77 -8.59
CA PRO A 82 -3.48 -1.31 -9.29
C PRO A 82 -3.55 -1.06 -10.80
N ARG A 83 -4.69 -1.42 -11.41
CA ARG A 83 -4.93 -1.26 -12.85
C ARG A 83 -4.90 0.20 -13.28
N LEU A 84 -5.46 1.11 -12.47
CA LEU A 84 -5.51 2.52 -12.81
C LEU A 84 -4.12 3.18 -12.69
N LEU A 85 -3.34 2.86 -11.66
CA LEU A 85 -1.95 3.36 -11.55
C LEU A 85 -1.08 2.85 -12.70
N GLU A 86 -1.23 1.59 -13.11
CA GLU A 86 -0.57 1.01 -14.28
C GLU A 86 -0.97 1.73 -15.57
N LYS A 87 -2.27 1.92 -15.81
CA LYS A 87 -2.80 2.63 -16.98
C LYS A 87 -2.21 4.03 -17.13
N HIS A 88 -1.95 4.70 -16.01
CA HIS A 88 -1.34 6.03 -15.97
C HIS A 88 0.20 6.00 -15.86
N LYS A 89 0.82 4.83 -16.08
CA LYS A 89 2.27 4.58 -16.09
C LYS A 89 2.98 4.96 -14.79
N MET A 90 2.25 4.99 -13.68
CA MET A 90 2.78 5.36 -12.36
C MET A 90 3.54 4.23 -11.69
N ILE A 91 3.17 2.99 -12.01
CA ILE A 91 3.83 1.77 -11.56
C ILE A 91 4.02 0.83 -12.75
N PRO A 92 5.01 -0.08 -12.72
CA PRO A 92 5.19 -1.08 -13.76
C PRO A 92 4.01 -2.06 -13.85
N PRO A 93 3.70 -2.59 -15.05
CA PRO A 93 2.61 -3.56 -15.23
C PRO A 93 2.76 -4.80 -14.36
N ASP A 94 3.97 -5.35 -14.27
CA ASP A 94 4.25 -6.53 -13.44
C ASP A 94 3.94 -6.26 -11.96
N PHE A 95 4.37 -5.10 -11.46
CA PHE A 95 4.09 -4.68 -10.07
C PHE A 95 2.60 -4.53 -9.79
N ALA A 96 1.86 -3.95 -10.74
CA ALA A 96 0.42 -3.77 -10.61
C ALA A 96 -0.32 -5.10 -10.55
N VAL A 97 -0.01 -6.03 -11.46
CA VAL A 97 -0.72 -7.31 -11.60
C VAL A 97 -0.35 -8.26 -10.47
N ASN A 98 0.93 -8.34 -10.10
CA ASN A 98 1.41 -9.40 -9.21
C ASN A 98 1.46 -8.99 -7.74
N GLN A 99 1.87 -7.76 -7.43
CA GLN A 99 2.08 -7.30 -6.05
C GLN A 99 0.91 -6.45 -5.56
N LEU A 100 0.66 -5.31 -6.22
CA LEU A 100 -0.32 -4.34 -5.72
C LEU A 100 -1.76 -4.88 -5.78
N THR A 101 -2.08 -5.76 -6.73
CA THR A 101 -3.36 -6.48 -6.76
C THR A 101 -3.52 -7.41 -5.56
N LYS A 102 -2.47 -8.13 -5.15
CA LYS A 102 -2.50 -8.98 -3.94
C LYS A 102 -2.66 -8.14 -2.68
N MET A 103 -1.92 -7.03 -2.54
CA MET A 103 -2.07 -6.07 -1.44
C MET A 103 -3.51 -5.57 -1.32
N ALA A 104 -4.09 -5.13 -2.44
CA ALA A 104 -5.49 -4.69 -2.50
C ALA A 104 -6.45 -5.82 -2.11
N GLY A 105 -6.18 -7.04 -2.54
CA GLY A 105 -6.93 -8.24 -2.16
C GLY A 105 -6.91 -8.50 -0.66
N TYR A 106 -5.71 -8.53 -0.06
CA TYR A 106 -5.53 -8.78 1.37
C TYR A 106 -6.20 -7.71 2.23
N ARG A 107 -5.97 -6.41 1.96
CA ARG A 107 -6.65 -5.34 2.70
C ARG A 107 -8.16 -5.47 2.62
N ASN A 108 -8.69 -5.78 1.43
CA ASN A 108 -10.13 -5.95 1.25
C ASN A 108 -10.70 -7.14 2.03
N ARG A 109 -9.88 -8.14 2.38
CA ARG A 109 -10.27 -9.26 3.23
C ARG A 109 -10.12 -8.98 4.72
N MET A 110 -9.14 -8.18 5.11
CA MET A 110 -8.79 -7.90 6.52
C MET A 110 -9.90 -7.27 7.36
N VAL A 111 -10.91 -6.67 6.75
CA VAL A 111 -12.03 -6.05 7.50
C VAL A 111 -13.31 -6.89 7.45
N PRO A 112 -13.82 -7.30 6.28
CA PRO A 112 -15.06 -8.11 6.23
C PRO A 112 -14.84 -9.59 6.55
N PHE A 113 -13.64 -10.13 6.31
CA PHE A 113 -13.31 -11.56 6.45
C PHE A 113 -12.15 -11.77 7.43
N TYR A 114 -12.02 -10.92 8.46
CA TYR A 114 -10.91 -10.98 9.42
C TYR A 114 -10.80 -12.35 10.12
N GLY A 115 -11.93 -13.03 10.35
CA GLY A 115 -11.97 -14.36 10.96
C GLY A 115 -11.44 -15.48 10.06
N GLU A 116 -11.27 -15.24 8.76
CA GLU A 116 -10.70 -16.19 7.81
C GLU A 116 -9.19 -16.02 7.61
N ILE A 117 -8.61 -14.94 8.13
CA ILE A 117 -7.18 -14.67 7.98
C ILE A 117 -6.43 -15.40 9.09
N THR A 118 -5.56 -16.30 8.69
CA THR A 118 -4.83 -17.15 9.62
C THR A 118 -3.51 -16.50 10.04
N GLU A 119 -2.98 -16.96 11.17
CA GLU A 119 -1.64 -16.61 11.62
C GLU A 119 -0.57 -16.96 10.59
N ASN A 120 -0.71 -18.11 9.93
CA ASN A 120 0.19 -18.57 8.89
C ASN A 120 0.16 -17.64 7.66
N ASP A 121 -1.00 -17.08 7.29
CA ASP A 121 -1.07 -16.10 6.19
C ASP A 121 -0.23 -14.86 6.51
N ILE A 122 -0.42 -14.29 7.70
CA ILE A 122 0.30 -13.10 8.15
C ILE A 122 1.81 -13.37 8.26
N TYR A 123 2.18 -14.50 8.86
CA TYR A 123 3.57 -14.92 8.94
C TYR A 123 4.22 -15.02 7.56
N ASN A 124 3.56 -15.66 6.59
CA ASN A 124 4.11 -15.81 5.23
C ASN A 124 4.27 -14.46 4.52
N ILE A 125 3.31 -13.55 4.66
CA ILE A 125 3.42 -12.18 4.11
C ILE A 125 4.64 -11.47 4.69
N ILE A 126 4.86 -11.55 6.01
CA ILE A 126 6.05 -10.99 6.66
C ILE A 126 7.33 -11.61 6.09
N GLN A 127 7.37 -12.94 5.96
CA GLN A 127 8.57 -13.64 5.49
C GLN A 127 8.86 -13.42 4.00
N GLN A 128 7.88 -13.08 3.17
CA GLN A 128 8.06 -13.11 1.71
C GLN A 128 7.79 -11.77 1.01
N GLU A 129 6.90 -10.93 1.54
CA GLU A 129 6.27 -9.86 0.74
C GLU A 129 6.49 -8.44 1.29
N LEU A 130 7.13 -8.24 2.45
CA LEU A 130 7.34 -6.89 3.02
C LEU A 130 8.09 -5.93 2.08
N GLN A 131 8.99 -6.46 1.24
CA GLN A 131 9.76 -5.65 0.28
C GLN A 131 8.86 -4.93 -0.73
N ASP A 132 7.66 -5.45 -0.99
CA ASP A 132 6.75 -4.85 -1.95
C ASP A 132 6.18 -3.52 -1.43
N LEU A 133 6.00 -3.37 -0.10
CA LEU A 133 5.58 -2.10 0.52
C LEU A 133 6.64 -1.02 0.36
N HIS A 134 7.92 -1.35 0.58
CA HIS A 134 9.03 -0.44 0.28
C HIS A 134 9.05 -0.07 -1.20
N THR A 135 8.90 -1.07 -2.07
CA THR A 135 8.89 -0.85 -3.52
C THR A 135 7.78 0.12 -3.94
N PHE A 136 6.58 -0.02 -3.38
CA PHE A 136 5.49 0.93 -3.60
C PHE A 136 5.87 2.36 -3.18
N CYS A 137 6.46 2.53 -1.98
CA CYS A 137 6.92 3.83 -1.50
C CYS A 137 7.93 4.48 -2.46
N THR A 138 8.84 3.69 -3.05
CA THR A 138 9.78 4.23 -4.05
C THR A 138 9.10 4.74 -5.32
N TYR A 139 7.96 4.16 -5.75
CA TYR A 139 7.19 4.69 -6.87
C TYR A 139 6.52 6.00 -6.50
N VAL A 140 5.95 6.09 -5.30
CA VAL A 140 5.33 7.33 -4.80
C VAL A 140 6.35 8.45 -4.72
N ASP A 141 7.55 8.18 -4.20
CA ASP A 141 8.65 9.15 -4.17
C ASP A 141 9.05 9.65 -5.56
N LYS A 142 9.14 8.75 -6.56
CA LYS A 142 9.42 9.14 -7.95
C LYS A 142 8.34 10.06 -8.50
N ILE A 143 7.06 9.77 -8.20
CA ILE A 143 5.94 10.63 -8.60
C ILE A 143 6.02 12.00 -7.94
N LEU A 144 6.38 12.07 -6.65
CA LEU A 144 6.52 13.33 -5.91
C LEU A 144 7.71 14.18 -6.38
N ARG A 145 8.81 13.55 -6.82
CA ARG A 145 9.98 14.26 -7.37
C ARG A 145 9.73 14.81 -8.77
N GLU A 146 8.97 14.09 -9.60
CA GLU A 146 8.73 14.42 -11.00
C GLU A 146 7.22 14.41 -11.35
N PRO A 147 6.36 15.20 -10.67
CA PRO A 147 4.90 15.11 -10.86
C PRO A 147 4.47 15.49 -12.29
N SER A 148 5.23 16.36 -12.96
CA SER A 148 4.98 16.79 -14.34
C SER A 148 5.05 15.64 -15.35
N LYS A 149 5.88 14.63 -15.13
CA LYS A 149 5.97 13.41 -15.96
C LYS A 149 4.65 12.64 -16.03
N TYR A 150 3.83 12.78 -14.99
CA TYR A 150 2.53 12.14 -14.85
C TYR A 150 1.36 13.10 -15.14
N ASN A 151 1.64 14.27 -15.73
CA ASN A 151 0.69 15.37 -15.92
C ASN A 151 0.09 15.90 -14.61
N LEU A 152 0.77 15.75 -13.47
CA LEU A 152 0.34 16.23 -12.17
C LEU A 152 1.11 17.50 -11.76
N SER A 153 0.62 18.14 -10.70
CA SER A 153 1.34 19.16 -9.92
C SER A 153 1.32 18.72 -8.46
N ALA A 154 2.23 19.23 -7.63
CA ALA A 154 2.30 18.94 -6.20
C ALA A 154 2.37 20.24 -5.40
N GLU A 155 1.70 20.28 -4.26
CA GLU A 155 1.67 21.41 -3.31
C GLU A 155 1.91 20.95 -1.87
#